data_AF-A0A326QHH1-F1
#
_entry.id   AF-A0A326QHH1-F1
#
_cell.length_a   1.000
_cell.length_b   1.000
_cell.length_c   1.000
_cell.angle_alpha   90.00
_cell.angle_beta   90.00
_cell.angle_gamma   90.00
#
_symmetry.space_group_name_H-M   'P 1'
#
loop_
_entity.id
_entity.type
_entity.pdbx_description
1 polymer ?
#
loop_
_entity_poly.entity_id
_entity_poly.type
_entity_poly.pdbx_seq_one_letter_code
_entity_poly.pdbx_strand_id
1 'polypeptide(L)'
;MGTNAKEILIGIDGSGSMLGHARASDASRWLSLLQSINLSTQTQGLSARAYRIGAGTAQALNSESVTAARNPCFFQGCAPFPAVASSLQTLWEVNAPAGATPLRLLVSDLEVNQNDISTLIGAIRTDLSKGASAGILALKLPFEGQVFDASGKPVFSGKLDRPVYLLATGNAVQVREVLEEIRKNMALKGVSSQQLSILDAQSEPKTLTINSATLIPQTIGRSGEPLRLGGNTYNPSSHSQYRFAKLRDGSTGIALATIQPWSGGVTRPDLGLVKLERIQLSPNDSTDPSGISLKSMSVAGSNLRLELEIPPSAPAGAIRATIPRGSLPEQWWIEWDKDDPKATNAKEKTEGLLLLMTTLGQQVQAQSPNKAPAAALCFAFQHI
;
A
#
# COMPACT_ATOMS: atom_id res chain seq x y z
N MET A 1 15.72 -15.20 -14.14
CA MET A 1 14.70 -14.43 -14.88
C MET A 1 13.60 -15.41 -15.27
N GLY A 2 12.38 -15.22 -14.76
CA GLY A 2 11.25 -16.10 -15.09
C GLY A 2 10.82 -15.89 -16.55
N THR A 3 10.43 -16.96 -17.21
CA THR A 3 9.84 -16.92 -18.56
C THR A 3 8.53 -16.12 -18.55
N ASN A 4 8.29 -15.33 -19.61
CA ASN A 4 7.06 -14.57 -19.75
C ASN A 4 5.86 -15.52 -19.89
N ALA A 5 4.79 -15.24 -19.16
CA ALA A 5 3.52 -15.95 -19.32
C ALA A 5 2.91 -15.63 -20.68
N LYS A 6 2.33 -16.64 -21.34
CA LYS A 6 1.55 -16.49 -22.58
C LYS A 6 0.05 -16.35 -22.34
N GLU A 7 -0.35 -16.50 -21.08
CA GLU A 7 -1.74 -16.53 -20.63
C GLU A 7 -1.89 -15.63 -19.41
N ILE A 8 -3.03 -14.95 -19.32
CA ILE A 8 -3.46 -14.18 -18.14
C ILE A 8 -4.76 -14.75 -17.59
N LEU A 9 -4.78 -15.01 -16.28
CA LEU A 9 -6.00 -15.36 -15.56
C LEU A 9 -6.61 -14.08 -15.00
N ILE A 10 -7.84 -13.78 -15.39
CA ILE A 10 -8.52 -12.55 -14.98
C ILE A 10 -9.71 -12.91 -14.09
N GLY A 11 -9.69 -12.49 -12.83
CA GLY A 11 -10.79 -12.67 -11.90
C GLY A 11 -11.55 -11.36 -11.71
N ILE A 12 -12.87 -11.39 -11.84
CA ILE A 12 -13.74 -10.26 -11.47
C ILE A 12 -14.53 -10.68 -10.25
N ASP A 13 -14.46 -9.88 -9.19
CA ASP A 13 -15.26 -10.07 -7.99
C ASP A 13 -16.75 -10.02 -8.36
N GLY A 14 -17.44 -11.15 -8.19
CA GLY A 14 -18.85 -11.32 -8.51
C GLY A 14 -19.78 -10.93 -7.37
N SER A 15 -19.26 -10.36 -6.29
CA SER A 15 -20.05 -9.98 -5.12
C SER A 15 -20.89 -8.71 -5.35
N GLY A 16 -21.90 -8.54 -4.49
CA GLY A 16 -22.84 -7.42 -4.58
C GLY A 16 -22.21 -6.04 -4.37
N SER A 17 -21.02 -5.93 -3.76
CA SER A 17 -20.37 -4.63 -3.53
C SER A 17 -19.97 -3.94 -4.83
N MET A 18 -19.63 -4.72 -5.86
CA MET A 18 -19.27 -4.24 -7.19
C MET A 18 -20.48 -3.79 -8.05
N LEU A 19 -21.70 -4.13 -7.64
CA LEU A 19 -22.93 -3.89 -8.40
C LEU A 19 -23.13 -2.42 -8.77
N GLY A 20 -22.73 -1.51 -7.88
CA GLY A 20 -22.95 -0.08 -8.09
C GLY A 20 -22.17 0.49 -9.28
N HIS A 21 -21.06 -0.11 -9.69
CA HIS A 21 -20.33 0.30 -10.89
C HIS A 21 -21.07 -0.07 -12.18
N ALA A 22 -21.73 -1.22 -12.21
CA ALA A 22 -22.52 -1.67 -13.37
C ALA A 22 -23.88 -0.96 -13.50
N ARG A 23 -24.36 -0.31 -12.43
CA ARG A 23 -25.64 0.40 -12.38
C ARG A 23 -25.52 1.92 -12.34
N ALA A 24 -24.31 2.45 -12.22
CA ALA A 24 -24.09 3.88 -12.20
C ALA A 24 -24.72 4.55 -13.42
N SER A 25 -25.30 5.74 -13.22
CA SER A 25 -25.80 6.56 -14.33
C SER A 25 -24.79 6.76 -15.47
N ASP A 26 -23.48 6.72 -15.21
CA ASP A 26 -22.41 6.61 -16.21
C ASP A 26 -21.73 5.22 -16.19
N ALA A 27 -22.49 4.15 -16.37
CA ALA A 27 -22.00 2.77 -16.48
C ALA A 27 -21.04 2.57 -17.67
N SER A 28 -20.93 3.54 -18.58
CA SER A 28 -19.99 3.51 -19.71
C SER A 28 -18.53 3.49 -19.24
N ARG A 29 -18.24 4.04 -18.05
CA ARG A 29 -16.91 4.01 -17.42
C ARG A 29 -16.50 2.61 -16.97
N TRP A 30 -17.42 1.90 -16.35
CA TRP A 30 -17.24 0.49 -16.00
C TRP A 30 -17.03 -0.37 -17.25
N LEU A 31 -17.86 -0.20 -18.27
CA LEU A 31 -17.69 -0.89 -19.55
C LEU A 31 -16.34 -0.56 -20.22
N SER A 32 -15.91 0.71 -20.15
CA SER A 32 -14.62 1.14 -20.69
C SER A 32 -13.45 0.47 -19.98
N LEU A 33 -13.55 0.24 -18.67
CA LEU A 33 -12.55 -0.55 -17.93
C LEU A 33 -12.49 -1.99 -18.45
N LEU A 34 -13.62 -2.66 -18.56
CA LEU A 34 -13.69 -4.04 -19.05
C LEU A 34 -13.15 -4.16 -20.48
N GLN A 35 -13.45 -3.18 -21.35
CA GLN A 35 -12.90 -3.12 -22.71
C GLN A 35 -11.39 -2.86 -22.70
N SER A 36 -10.90 -1.96 -21.84
CA SER A 36 -9.48 -1.65 -21.71
C SER A 36 -8.69 -2.87 -21.23
N ILE A 37 -9.23 -3.66 -20.29
CA ILE A 37 -8.61 -4.92 -19.88
C ILE A 37 -8.45 -5.86 -21.07
N ASN A 38 -9.52 -6.13 -21.82
CA ASN A 38 -9.44 -7.03 -22.99
C ASN A 38 -8.44 -6.51 -24.05
N LEU A 39 -8.50 -5.21 -24.37
CA LEU A 39 -7.61 -4.59 -25.36
C LEU A 39 -6.15 -4.64 -24.92
N SER A 40 -5.87 -4.32 -23.65
CA SER A 40 -4.51 -4.37 -23.10
C SER A 40 -3.98 -5.80 -23.12
N THR A 41 -4.78 -6.79 -22.73
CA THR A 41 -4.40 -8.21 -22.81
C THR A 41 -4.04 -8.63 -24.25
N GLN A 42 -4.86 -8.24 -25.24
CA GLN A 42 -4.59 -8.52 -26.66
C GLN A 42 -3.33 -7.81 -27.17
N THR A 43 -3.14 -6.54 -26.78
CA THR A 43 -1.98 -5.73 -27.17
C THR A 43 -0.67 -6.32 -26.65
N GLN A 44 -0.71 -6.93 -25.46
CA GLN A 44 0.42 -7.64 -24.88
C GLN A 44 0.60 -9.08 -25.42
N GLY A 45 -0.20 -9.51 -26.39
CA GLY A 45 -0.12 -10.84 -26.99
C GLY A 45 -0.48 -11.98 -26.04
N LEU A 46 -1.29 -11.71 -25.03
CA LEU A 46 -1.68 -12.67 -23.99
C LEU A 46 -3.01 -13.33 -24.34
N SER A 47 -3.12 -14.64 -24.10
CA SER A 47 -4.42 -15.34 -24.09
C SER A 47 -5.14 -15.09 -22.77
N ALA A 48 -6.40 -14.66 -22.81
CA ALA A 48 -7.18 -14.32 -21.63
C ALA A 48 -8.07 -15.48 -21.17
N ARG A 49 -8.04 -15.82 -19.89
CA ARG A 49 -9.07 -16.66 -19.28
C ARG A 49 -9.74 -15.90 -18.16
N ALA A 50 -10.98 -15.52 -18.40
CA ALA A 50 -11.76 -14.72 -17.46
C ALA A 50 -12.63 -15.60 -16.55
N TYR A 51 -12.71 -15.20 -15.29
CA TYR A 51 -13.46 -15.87 -14.23
C TYR A 51 -14.31 -14.85 -13.49
N ARG A 52 -15.52 -15.27 -13.11
CA ARG A 52 -16.26 -14.67 -12.01
C ARG A 52 -15.81 -15.36 -10.72
N ILE A 53 -15.32 -14.60 -9.75
CA ILE A 53 -14.90 -15.15 -8.47
C ILE A 53 -15.87 -14.76 -7.35
N GLY A 54 -16.04 -15.63 -6.37
CA GLY A 54 -16.88 -15.39 -5.21
C GLY A 54 -17.30 -16.68 -4.52
N ALA A 55 -17.61 -16.59 -3.23
CA ALA A 55 -18.02 -17.72 -2.39
C ALA A 55 -17.07 -18.94 -2.49
N GLY A 56 -15.76 -18.72 -2.54
CA GLY A 56 -14.76 -19.78 -2.67
C GLY A 56 -14.69 -20.45 -4.04
N THR A 57 -15.35 -19.91 -5.07
CA THR A 57 -15.39 -20.50 -6.42
C THR A 57 -14.89 -19.54 -7.50
N ALA A 58 -14.27 -20.10 -8.55
CA ALA A 58 -13.91 -19.41 -9.78
C ALA A 58 -14.71 -20.01 -10.95
N GLN A 59 -15.79 -19.33 -11.34
CA GLN A 59 -16.63 -19.72 -12.46
C GLN A 59 -16.02 -19.16 -13.76
N ALA A 60 -15.53 -20.03 -14.64
CA ALA A 60 -15.02 -19.64 -15.94
C ALA A 60 -16.12 -18.96 -16.79
N LEU A 61 -15.74 -17.91 -17.54
CA LEU A 61 -16.64 -17.17 -18.40
C LEU A 61 -16.53 -17.68 -19.84
N ASN A 62 -17.66 -18.13 -20.40
CA ASN A 62 -17.75 -18.82 -21.70
C ASN A 62 -17.25 -18.00 -22.90
N SER A 63 -17.11 -16.68 -22.77
CA SER A 63 -16.66 -15.79 -23.84
C SER A 63 -15.21 -15.33 -23.70
N GLU A 64 -14.44 -15.87 -22.73
CA GLU A 64 -13.08 -15.43 -22.35
C GLU A 64 -12.97 -13.93 -22.03
N SER A 65 -14.10 -13.20 -22.04
CA SER A 65 -14.16 -11.76 -21.97
C SER A 65 -14.72 -11.33 -20.63
N VAL A 66 -14.02 -10.39 -20.01
CA VAL A 66 -14.47 -9.73 -18.78
C VAL A 66 -15.76 -8.92 -18.97
N THR A 67 -16.20 -8.69 -20.22
CA THR A 67 -17.40 -7.89 -20.53
C THR A 67 -18.72 -8.48 -20.01
N ALA A 68 -18.77 -9.76 -19.63
CA ALA A 68 -19.93 -10.34 -18.96
C ALA A 68 -20.32 -9.57 -17.68
N ALA A 69 -19.34 -8.98 -17.00
CA ALA A 69 -19.53 -8.15 -15.81
C ALA A 69 -20.18 -6.79 -16.08
N ARG A 70 -20.56 -6.48 -17.33
CA ARG A 70 -21.47 -5.34 -17.60
C ARG A 70 -22.89 -5.60 -17.14
N ASN A 71 -23.28 -6.88 -17.02
CA ASN A 71 -24.64 -7.26 -16.66
C ASN A 71 -24.81 -7.15 -15.13
N PRO A 72 -25.76 -6.36 -14.61
CA PRO A 72 -26.01 -6.31 -13.17
C PRO A 72 -26.29 -7.67 -12.51
N CYS A 73 -26.83 -8.66 -13.26
CA CYS A 73 -27.02 -10.02 -12.75
C CYS A 73 -25.71 -10.70 -12.33
N PHE A 74 -24.57 -10.30 -12.93
CA PHE A 74 -23.25 -10.78 -12.56
C PHE A 74 -22.93 -10.56 -11.07
N PHE A 75 -23.50 -9.52 -10.45
CA PHE A 75 -23.24 -9.14 -9.05
C PHE A 75 -24.44 -9.38 -8.13
N GLN A 76 -25.65 -9.05 -8.60
CA GLN A 76 -26.86 -9.14 -7.77
C GLN A 76 -27.26 -10.58 -7.48
N GLY A 77 -26.95 -11.51 -8.38
CA GLY A 77 -27.48 -12.86 -8.32
C GLY A 77 -28.79 -13.01 -9.07
N CYS A 78 -28.72 -13.21 -10.38
CA CYS A 78 -29.81 -13.72 -11.20
C CYS A 78 -29.25 -14.61 -12.32
N ALA A 79 -30.05 -15.55 -12.82
CA ALA A 79 -29.63 -16.52 -13.82
C ALA A 79 -28.87 -15.85 -14.98
N PRO A 80 -27.68 -16.36 -15.38
CA PRO A 80 -27.04 -17.61 -14.94
C PRO A 80 -26.12 -17.48 -13.70
N PHE A 81 -26.08 -16.32 -13.04
CA PHE A 81 -25.15 -16.01 -11.97
C PHE A 81 -25.86 -16.04 -10.60
N PRO A 82 -25.62 -17.02 -9.72
CA PRO A 82 -26.13 -16.97 -8.35
C PRO A 82 -25.46 -15.84 -7.56
N ALA A 83 -26.12 -15.30 -6.53
CA ALA A 83 -25.49 -14.34 -5.62
C ALA A 83 -24.31 -14.99 -4.90
N VAL A 84 -23.20 -14.27 -4.75
CA VAL A 84 -21.98 -14.77 -4.07
C VAL A 84 -21.40 -13.67 -3.17
N ALA A 85 -20.74 -14.08 -2.10
CA ALA A 85 -19.90 -13.19 -1.30
C ALA A 85 -18.52 -13.01 -1.94
N SER A 86 -17.79 -11.95 -1.58
CA SER A 86 -16.43 -11.74 -2.08
C SER A 86 -15.50 -12.86 -1.58
N SER A 87 -14.55 -13.26 -2.44
CA SER A 87 -13.59 -14.34 -2.19
C SER A 87 -12.38 -14.15 -3.10
N LEU A 88 -11.63 -13.08 -2.84
CA LEU A 88 -10.59 -12.56 -3.74
C LEU A 88 -9.45 -13.56 -3.99
N GLN A 89 -9.09 -14.35 -2.97
CA GLN A 89 -8.03 -15.35 -3.04
C GLN A 89 -8.28 -16.42 -4.11
N THR A 90 -9.54 -16.66 -4.48
CA THR A 90 -9.92 -17.80 -5.32
C THR A 90 -9.32 -17.73 -6.73
N LEU A 91 -8.97 -16.54 -7.22
CA LEU A 91 -8.23 -16.42 -8.48
C LEU A 91 -6.85 -17.10 -8.43
N TRP A 92 -6.17 -17.07 -7.28
CA TRP A 92 -4.86 -17.70 -7.09
C TRP A 92 -4.95 -19.21 -6.84
N GLU A 93 -6.13 -19.73 -6.54
CA GLU A 93 -6.41 -21.17 -6.44
C GLU A 93 -6.65 -21.80 -7.82
N VAL A 94 -6.89 -21.00 -8.85
CA VAL A 94 -7.00 -21.49 -10.24
C VAL A 94 -5.63 -21.97 -10.73
N ASN A 95 -5.60 -23.23 -11.14
CA ASN A 95 -4.42 -23.87 -11.72
C ASN A 95 -3.97 -23.13 -12.99
N ALA A 96 -2.71 -22.71 -12.97
CA ALA A 96 -2.05 -22.15 -14.14
C ALA A 96 -1.35 -23.24 -14.97
N PRO A 97 -1.10 -23.01 -16.27
CA PRO A 97 -0.27 -23.90 -17.08
C PRO A 97 1.12 -24.13 -16.44
N ALA A 98 1.65 -25.34 -16.58
CA ALA A 98 2.95 -25.70 -16.02
C ALA A 98 4.10 -24.89 -16.66
N GLY A 99 5.09 -24.50 -15.85
CA GLY A 99 6.39 -24.02 -16.34
C GLY A 99 6.65 -22.51 -16.34
N ALA A 100 5.70 -21.67 -15.90
CA ALA A 100 5.93 -20.23 -15.71
C ALA A 100 5.19 -19.67 -14.48
N THR A 101 5.70 -18.58 -13.92
CA THR A 101 4.98 -17.79 -12.92
C THR A 101 3.74 -17.19 -13.59
N PRO A 102 2.51 -17.48 -13.12
CA PRO A 102 1.33 -17.10 -13.89
C PRO A 102 1.09 -15.60 -13.77
N LEU A 103 0.60 -15.00 -14.85
CA LEU A 103 0.09 -13.64 -14.82
C LEU A 103 -1.37 -13.68 -14.39
N ARG A 104 -1.70 -13.02 -13.28
CA ARG A 104 -3.06 -12.94 -12.74
C ARG A 104 -3.47 -11.49 -12.60
N LEU A 105 -4.76 -11.21 -12.81
CA LEU A 105 -5.35 -9.87 -12.67
C LEU A 105 -6.70 -10.00 -11.98
N LEU A 106 -6.80 -9.49 -10.76
CA LEU A 106 -8.03 -9.38 -9.99
C LEU A 106 -8.65 -8.00 -10.17
N VAL A 107 -9.96 -7.93 -10.41
CA VAL A 107 -10.76 -6.69 -10.43
C VAL A 107 -11.76 -6.71 -9.28
N SER A 108 -11.65 -5.78 -8.34
CA SER A 108 -12.49 -5.67 -7.14
C SER A 108 -12.45 -4.26 -6.55
N ASP A 109 -13.37 -3.92 -5.66
CA ASP A 109 -13.32 -2.72 -4.81
C ASP A 109 -12.37 -2.89 -3.62
N LEU A 110 -11.80 -4.10 -3.43
CA LEU A 110 -10.86 -4.50 -2.38
C LEU A 110 -11.30 -4.09 -0.98
N GLU A 111 -12.60 -4.06 -0.71
CA GLU A 111 -13.12 -3.84 0.63
C GLU A 111 -12.85 -5.10 1.47
N VAL A 112 -11.76 -5.09 2.26
CA VAL A 112 -11.23 -6.29 2.92
C VAL A 112 -10.95 -6.05 4.40
N ASN A 113 -11.29 -7.03 5.25
CA ASN A 113 -10.86 -7.02 6.65
C ASN A 113 -9.51 -7.75 6.81
N GLN A 114 -9.00 -7.79 8.04
CA GLN A 114 -7.72 -8.44 8.34
C GLN A 114 -7.68 -9.94 7.97
N ASN A 115 -8.80 -10.66 8.12
CA ASN A 115 -8.87 -12.07 7.76
C ASN A 115 -8.78 -12.23 6.25
N ASP A 116 -9.56 -11.46 5.50
CA ASP A 116 -9.56 -11.47 4.02
C ASP A 116 -8.16 -11.15 3.47
N ILE A 117 -7.48 -10.16 4.05
CA ILE A 117 -6.08 -9.81 3.70
C ILE A 117 -5.17 -11.00 3.94
N SER A 118 -5.26 -11.64 5.11
CA SER A 118 -4.40 -12.78 5.44
C SER A 118 -4.59 -13.95 4.47
N THR A 119 -5.83 -14.22 4.07
CA THR A 119 -6.19 -15.27 3.12
C THR A 119 -5.70 -14.95 1.70
N LEU A 120 -5.93 -13.71 1.23
CA LEU A 120 -5.47 -13.24 -0.07
C LEU A 120 -3.94 -13.28 -0.17
N ILE A 121 -3.23 -12.75 0.82
CA ILE A 121 -1.76 -12.79 0.89
C ILE A 121 -1.25 -14.23 0.94
N GLY A 122 -1.93 -15.10 1.70
CA GLY A 122 -1.61 -16.53 1.77
C GLY A 122 -1.68 -17.20 0.39
N ALA A 123 -2.71 -16.92 -0.39
CA ALA A 123 -2.87 -17.47 -1.74
C ALA A 123 -1.86 -16.90 -2.74
N ILE A 124 -1.57 -15.59 -2.67
CA ILE A 124 -0.56 -14.91 -3.50
C ILE A 124 0.86 -15.43 -3.22
N ARG A 125 1.15 -15.85 -1.98
CA ARG A 125 2.49 -16.26 -1.53
C ARG A 125 3.15 -17.31 -2.44
N THR A 126 2.37 -18.23 -2.99
CA THR A 126 2.89 -19.27 -3.90
C THR A 126 3.45 -18.70 -5.20
N ASP A 127 2.86 -17.63 -5.72
CA ASP A 127 3.39 -16.92 -6.89
C ASP A 127 4.64 -16.12 -6.50
N LEU A 128 4.58 -15.42 -5.36
CA LEU A 128 5.70 -14.63 -4.86
C LEU A 128 6.95 -15.50 -4.65
N SER A 129 6.82 -16.68 -4.04
CA SER A 129 7.96 -17.59 -3.85
C SER A 129 8.60 -18.07 -5.16
N LYS A 130 7.89 -17.96 -6.29
CA LYS A 130 8.39 -18.21 -7.65
C LYS A 130 8.95 -16.95 -8.34
N GLY A 131 9.20 -15.89 -7.57
CA GLY A 131 9.73 -14.62 -8.07
C GLY A 131 8.68 -13.71 -8.71
N ALA A 132 7.39 -13.92 -8.45
CA ALA A 132 6.37 -12.97 -8.89
C ALA A 132 6.56 -11.61 -8.19
N SER A 133 6.34 -10.55 -8.95
CA SER A 133 6.05 -9.21 -8.45
C SER A 133 4.55 -9.02 -8.32
N ALA A 134 4.15 -7.95 -7.65
CA ALA A 134 2.77 -7.53 -7.55
C ALA A 134 2.61 -6.08 -8.02
N GLY A 135 1.43 -5.73 -8.52
CA GLY A 135 1.10 -4.36 -8.88
C GLY A 135 -0.37 -4.09 -8.64
N ILE A 136 -0.71 -2.84 -8.34
CA ILE A 136 -2.09 -2.41 -8.17
C ILE A 136 -2.33 -1.15 -8.97
N LEU A 137 -3.35 -1.16 -9.82
CA LEU A 137 -3.90 0.03 -10.45
C LEU A 137 -5.24 0.34 -9.80
N ALA A 138 -5.38 1.53 -9.24
CA ALA A 138 -6.62 2.02 -8.65
C ALA A 138 -7.23 3.11 -9.55
N LEU A 139 -8.53 3.02 -9.80
CA LEU A 139 -9.29 3.92 -10.67
C LEU A 139 -10.53 4.38 -9.92
N LYS A 140 -10.73 5.69 -9.71
CA LYS A 140 -12.03 6.17 -9.22
C LYS A 140 -13.04 6.21 -10.37
N LEU A 141 -14.10 5.41 -10.25
CA LEU A 141 -15.16 5.28 -11.24
C LEU A 141 -16.52 5.60 -10.61
N PRO A 142 -17.50 6.07 -11.41
CA PRO A 142 -18.86 6.28 -10.94
C PRO A 142 -19.44 5.02 -10.28
N PHE A 143 -20.15 5.24 -9.19
CA PHE A 143 -20.80 4.22 -8.38
C PHE A 143 -22.20 4.68 -7.96
N GLU A 144 -23.20 3.82 -8.09
CA GLU A 144 -24.57 4.08 -7.65
C GLU A 144 -25.14 2.87 -6.91
N GLY A 145 -25.33 3.00 -5.60
CA GLY A 145 -25.84 1.90 -4.79
C GLY A 145 -25.45 1.99 -3.33
N GLN A 146 -25.46 0.84 -2.65
CA GLN A 146 -25.02 0.71 -1.27
C GLN A 146 -23.52 0.45 -1.20
N VAL A 147 -22.85 1.15 -0.29
CA VAL A 147 -21.46 0.90 0.09
C VAL A 147 -21.47 0.17 1.41
N PHE A 148 -20.70 -0.90 1.48
CA PHE A 148 -20.55 -1.72 2.68
C PHE A 148 -19.17 -1.48 3.30
N ASP A 149 -19.07 -1.66 4.61
CA ASP A 149 -17.78 -1.85 5.27
C ASP A 149 -17.30 -3.31 5.11
N ALA A 150 -16.10 -3.62 5.59
CA ALA A 150 -15.52 -4.95 5.48
C ALA A 150 -16.25 -6.04 6.31
N SER A 151 -17.24 -5.65 7.12
CA SER A 151 -18.16 -6.58 7.81
C SER A 151 -19.45 -6.84 7.03
N GLY A 152 -19.61 -6.23 5.85
CA GLY A 152 -20.80 -6.33 5.02
C GLY A 152 -21.95 -5.45 5.49
N LYS A 153 -21.70 -4.48 6.38
CA LYS A 153 -22.73 -3.55 6.87
C LYS A 153 -22.79 -2.31 5.97
N PRO A 154 -23.99 -1.86 5.55
CA PRO A 154 -24.11 -0.66 4.73
C PRO A 154 -23.70 0.58 5.52
N VAL A 155 -22.79 1.38 4.97
CA VAL A 155 -22.30 2.65 5.53
C VAL A 155 -22.72 3.86 4.70
N PHE A 156 -23.13 3.66 3.45
CA PHE A 156 -23.63 4.73 2.58
C PHE A 156 -24.60 4.18 1.52
N SER A 157 -25.51 5.02 1.04
CA SER A 157 -26.35 4.73 -0.13
C SER A 157 -26.50 5.99 -0.98
N GLY A 158 -26.24 5.88 -2.29
CA GLY A 158 -26.37 6.99 -3.23
C GLY A 158 -25.34 6.95 -4.35
N LYS A 159 -24.99 8.13 -4.86
CA LYS A 159 -24.02 8.33 -5.95
C LYS A 159 -22.72 8.90 -5.43
N LEU A 160 -21.60 8.37 -5.89
CA LEU A 160 -20.25 8.87 -5.65
C LEU A 160 -19.26 8.28 -6.67
N ASP A 161 -18.01 8.72 -6.65
CA ASP A 161 -16.92 8.01 -7.32
C ASP A 161 -16.20 7.10 -6.32
N ARG A 162 -16.14 5.80 -6.61
CA ARG A 162 -15.44 4.81 -5.78
C ARG A 162 -14.22 4.23 -6.47
N PRO A 163 -13.16 3.90 -5.72
CA PRO A 163 -12.03 3.20 -6.28
C PRO A 163 -12.41 1.77 -6.65
N VAL A 164 -12.07 1.39 -7.88
CA VAL A 164 -11.92 0.00 -8.34
C VAL A 164 -10.43 -0.27 -8.46
N TYR A 165 -10.01 -1.45 -8.02
CA TYR A 165 -8.62 -1.87 -8.06
C TYR A 165 -8.43 -3.05 -9.00
N LEU A 166 -7.28 -3.01 -9.67
CA LEU A 166 -6.75 -4.07 -10.49
C LEU A 166 -5.46 -4.56 -9.84
N LEU A 167 -5.56 -5.64 -9.06
CA LEU A 167 -4.43 -6.26 -8.39
C LEU A 167 -3.85 -7.36 -9.29
N ALA A 168 -2.61 -7.19 -9.71
CA ALA A 168 -1.93 -8.14 -10.58
C ALA A 168 -0.73 -8.80 -9.89
N THR A 169 -0.49 -10.08 -10.20
CA THR A 169 0.74 -10.80 -9.84
C THR A 169 1.32 -11.49 -11.07
N GLY A 170 2.64 -11.58 -11.16
CA GLY A 170 3.31 -12.22 -12.28
C GLY A 170 4.75 -11.74 -12.44
N ASN A 171 5.34 -11.91 -13.62
CA ASN A 171 6.63 -11.31 -13.94
C ASN A 171 6.54 -9.77 -13.83
N ALA A 172 7.53 -9.12 -13.21
CA ALA A 172 7.56 -7.68 -12.96
C ALA A 172 7.30 -6.82 -14.21
N VAL A 173 7.89 -7.21 -15.34
CA VAL A 173 7.76 -6.49 -16.62
C VAL A 173 6.32 -6.61 -17.13
N GLN A 174 5.78 -7.83 -17.19
CA GLN A 174 4.42 -8.06 -17.69
C GLN A 174 3.35 -7.42 -16.80
N VAL A 175 3.51 -7.48 -15.47
CA VAL A 175 2.62 -6.80 -14.53
C VAL A 175 2.60 -5.29 -14.79
N ARG A 176 3.78 -4.68 -14.95
CA ARG A 176 3.90 -3.26 -15.25
C ARG A 176 3.26 -2.92 -16.60
N GLU A 177 3.59 -3.66 -17.66
CA GLU A 177 3.09 -3.41 -19.02
C GLU A 177 1.57 -3.51 -19.11
N VAL A 178 0.96 -4.54 -18.52
CA VAL A 178 -0.50 -4.72 -18.53
C VAL A 178 -1.19 -3.59 -17.76
N LEU A 179 -0.75 -3.28 -16.54
CA LEU A 179 -1.38 -2.24 -15.73
C LEU A 179 -1.19 -0.84 -16.34
N GLU A 180 -0.02 -0.54 -16.89
CA GLU A 180 0.26 0.73 -17.58
C GLU A 180 -0.59 0.91 -18.85
N GLU A 181 -0.74 -0.15 -19.65
CA GLU A 181 -1.57 -0.09 -20.85
C GLU A 181 -3.05 0.09 -20.50
N ILE A 182 -3.55 -0.58 -19.45
CA ILE A 182 -4.92 -0.33 -18.95
C ILE A 182 -5.05 1.12 -18.46
N ARG A 183 -4.10 1.62 -17.66
CA ARG A 183 -4.09 3.00 -17.14
C ARG A 183 -4.14 4.03 -18.27
N LYS A 184 -3.31 3.85 -19.29
CA LYS A 184 -3.26 4.70 -20.49
C LYS A 184 -4.58 4.67 -21.24
N ASN A 185 -5.15 3.49 -21.49
CA ASN A 185 -6.44 3.35 -22.17
C ASN A 185 -7.57 4.02 -21.37
N MET A 186 -7.57 3.91 -20.04
CA MET A 186 -8.54 4.58 -19.18
C MET A 186 -8.35 6.10 -19.15
N ALA A 187 -7.12 6.59 -19.23
CA ALA A 187 -6.84 8.03 -19.34
C ALA A 187 -7.39 8.60 -20.66
N LEU A 188 -7.21 7.88 -21.78
CA LEU A 188 -7.79 8.25 -23.08
C LEU A 188 -9.32 8.25 -23.07
N LYS A 189 -9.94 7.45 -22.21
CA LYS A 189 -11.39 7.47 -21.99
C LYS A 189 -11.83 8.58 -21.05
N GLY A 190 -10.92 9.35 -20.44
CA GLY A 190 -11.22 10.51 -19.60
C GLY A 190 -11.31 10.21 -18.10
N VAL A 191 -10.78 9.08 -17.63
CA VAL A 191 -10.63 8.85 -16.18
C VAL A 191 -9.35 9.53 -15.71
N SER A 192 -9.46 10.54 -14.85
CA SER A 192 -8.33 11.34 -14.39
C SER A 192 -7.75 10.88 -13.04
N SER A 193 -8.59 10.34 -12.15
CA SER A 193 -8.18 9.87 -10.83
C SER A 193 -7.72 8.42 -10.90
N GLN A 194 -6.43 8.24 -11.22
CA GLN A 194 -5.77 6.95 -11.34
C GLN A 194 -4.50 6.91 -10.50
N GLN A 195 -4.24 5.78 -9.84
CA GLN A 195 -3.02 5.56 -9.07
C GLN A 195 -2.44 4.18 -9.39
N LEU A 196 -1.13 4.08 -9.52
CA LEU A 196 -0.44 2.83 -9.87
C LEU A 196 0.76 2.63 -8.95
N SER A 197 0.83 1.46 -8.32
CA SER A 197 2.01 1.01 -7.60
C SER A 197 2.49 -0.32 -8.15
N ILE A 198 3.81 -0.45 -8.31
CA ILE A 198 4.46 -1.70 -8.70
C ILE A 198 5.40 -2.11 -7.56
N LEU A 199 5.12 -3.26 -6.96
CA LEU A 199 5.91 -3.89 -5.93
C LEU A 199 6.83 -4.93 -6.57
N ASP A 200 8.08 -4.52 -6.78
CA ASP A 200 9.10 -5.34 -7.44
C ASP A 200 10.28 -5.59 -6.48
N ALA A 201 10.57 -6.87 -6.24
CA ALA A 201 11.69 -7.31 -5.42
C ALA A 201 13.04 -6.86 -5.98
N GLN A 202 13.15 -6.61 -7.29
CA GLN A 202 14.37 -6.16 -7.95
C GLN A 202 14.58 -4.65 -7.89
N SER A 203 13.52 -3.87 -7.62
CA SER A 203 13.67 -2.43 -7.47
C SER A 203 14.60 -2.09 -6.28
N GLU A 204 15.49 -1.12 -6.47
CA GLU A 204 16.42 -0.63 -5.43
C GLU A 204 16.28 0.89 -5.24
N PRO A 205 15.09 1.37 -4.82
CA PRO A 205 14.94 2.79 -4.53
C PRO A 205 15.83 3.17 -3.34
N LYS A 206 16.46 4.35 -3.44
CA LYS A 206 17.35 4.90 -2.41
C LYS A 206 16.68 4.87 -1.03
N THR A 207 17.41 4.41 -0.02
CA THR A 207 16.97 4.50 1.39
C THR A 207 16.77 5.96 1.77
N LEU A 208 15.59 6.28 2.28
CA LEU A 208 15.32 7.61 2.80
C LEU A 208 16.13 7.86 4.06
N THR A 209 16.83 8.99 4.10
CA THR A 209 17.62 9.42 5.24
C THR A 209 17.10 10.75 5.75
N ILE A 210 17.42 11.04 7.00
CA ILE A 210 16.95 12.25 7.67
C ILE A 210 17.61 13.49 7.06
N ASN A 211 16.80 14.50 6.73
CA ASN A 211 17.27 15.79 6.27
C ASN A 211 17.08 16.87 7.34
N SER A 212 16.01 16.81 8.13
CA SER A 212 15.75 17.74 9.23
C SER A 212 15.30 17.04 10.50
N ALA A 213 15.63 17.64 11.64
CA ALA A 213 15.08 17.26 12.94
C ALA A 213 14.65 18.53 13.70
N THR A 214 13.37 18.62 14.02
CA THR A 214 12.76 19.77 14.68
C THR A 214 12.10 19.33 15.98
N LEU A 215 12.31 20.09 17.04
CA LEU A 215 11.77 19.81 18.37
C LEU A 215 10.24 19.96 18.40
N ILE A 216 9.60 19.29 19.36
CA ILE A 216 8.16 19.39 19.61
C ILE A 216 7.96 19.82 21.07
N PRO A 217 7.46 21.04 21.35
CA PRO A 217 7.26 22.16 20.42
C PRO A 217 8.58 22.73 19.85
N GLN A 218 8.54 23.33 18.66
CA GLN A 218 9.74 23.84 17.97
C GLN A 218 10.51 24.91 18.74
N THR A 219 9.82 25.61 19.65
CA THR A 219 10.37 26.71 20.46
C THR A 219 11.15 26.23 21.69
N ILE A 220 11.10 24.93 22.02
CA ILE A 220 11.63 24.38 23.28
C ILE A 220 12.84 23.48 23.00
N GLY A 221 14.03 24.08 23.01
CA GLY A 221 15.31 23.38 22.85
C GLY A 221 16.18 23.98 21.74
N ARG A 222 17.17 23.21 21.26
CA ARG A 222 18.03 23.59 20.12
C ARG A 222 18.35 22.40 19.21
N SER A 223 18.21 22.57 17.89
CA SER A 223 18.61 21.56 16.90
C SER A 223 19.98 21.92 16.28
N GLY A 224 20.75 20.90 15.87
CA GLY A 224 21.99 21.09 15.12
C GLY A 224 23.19 21.57 15.96
N GLU A 225 23.14 21.41 17.28
CA GLU A 225 24.28 21.68 18.16
C GLU A 225 25.03 20.39 18.54
N PRO A 226 26.32 20.50 18.91
CA PRO A 226 27.07 19.38 19.49
C PRO A 226 26.43 18.81 20.76
N LEU A 227 26.47 17.49 20.90
CA LEU A 227 25.97 16.77 22.07
C LEU A 227 27.11 16.08 22.82
N ARG A 228 26.98 15.95 24.14
CA ARG A 228 27.90 15.15 24.96
C ARG A 228 27.23 13.85 25.37
N LEU A 229 27.65 12.74 24.78
CA LEU A 229 27.07 11.41 25.00
C LEU A 229 28.17 10.46 25.48
N GLY A 230 27.95 9.78 26.61
CA GLY A 230 28.93 8.84 27.17
C GLY A 230 30.32 9.45 27.41
N GLY A 231 30.39 10.74 27.76
CA GLY A 231 31.64 11.47 27.96
C GLY A 231 32.29 12.03 26.69
N ASN A 232 31.89 11.57 25.50
CA ASN A 232 32.40 12.01 24.19
C ASN A 232 31.55 13.15 23.61
N THR A 233 32.17 14.05 22.84
CA THR A 233 31.47 15.13 22.13
C THR A 233 31.22 14.73 20.68
N TYR A 234 29.95 14.71 20.29
CA TYR A 234 29.51 14.42 18.93
C TYR A 234 29.11 15.72 18.23
N ASN A 235 29.82 16.04 17.14
CA ASN A 235 29.61 17.27 16.37
C ASN A 235 28.80 16.98 15.09
N PRO A 236 27.82 17.83 14.72
CA PRO A 236 27.05 17.69 13.48
C PRO A 236 27.89 17.66 12.21
N SER A 237 29.00 18.40 12.17
CA SER A 237 29.89 18.48 11.01
C SER A 237 30.67 17.18 10.74
N SER A 238 31.04 16.44 11.79
CA SER A 238 31.76 15.17 11.67
C SER A 238 30.85 13.94 11.65
N HIS A 239 29.55 14.12 11.91
CA HIS A 239 28.56 13.06 12.03
C HIS A 239 27.28 13.41 11.25
N SER A 240 27.45 13.75 9.98
CA SER A 240 26.39 14.25 9.09
C SER A 240 25.25 13.25 8.85
N GLN A 241 25.46 11.97 9.16
CA GLN A 241 24.44 10.92 9.13
C GLN A 241 23.42 11.04 10.26
N TYR A 242 23.68 11.85 11.29
CA TYR A 242 22.75 12.12 12.38
C TYR A 242 22.15 13.51 12.26
N ARG A 243 21.00 13.69 12.89
CA ARG A 243 20.55 15.02 13.33
C ARG A 243 20.55 15.10 14.84
N PHE A 244 20.97 16.25 15.36
CA PHE A 244 21.22 16.46 16.78
C PHE A 244 20.14 17.36 17.38
N ALA A 245 19.65 17.02 18.57
CA ALA A 245 18.64 17.79 19.28
C ALA A 245 18.93 17.86 20.78
N LYS A 246 18.94 19.08 21.32
CA LYS A 246 18.99 19.36 22.75
C LYS A 246 17.59 19.64 23.25
N LEU A 247 17.05 18.72 24.04
CA LEU A 247 15.71 18.78 24.64
C LEU A 247 15.80 19.59 25.93
N ARG A 248 14.88 20.55 26.13
CA ARG A 248 14.71 21.27 27.40
C ARG A 248 13.41 20.82 28.09
N ASP A 249 13.27 21.15 29.36
CA ASP A 249 12.01 20.99 30.10
C ASP A 249 10.81 21.53 29.30
N GLY A 250 9.78 20.70 29.14
CA GLY A 250 8.60 20.97 28.33
C GLY A 250 8.67 20.48 26.88
N SER A 251 9.82 19.99 26.39
CA SER A 251 9.90 19.27 25.12
C SER A 251 9.26 17.89 25.28
N THR A 252 8.32 17.55 24.39
CA THR A 252 7.64 16.25 24.37
C THR A 252 8.23 15.29 23.35
N GLY A 253 9.08 15.77 22.44
CA GLY A 253 9.63 14.91 21.40
C GLY A 253 10.33 15.62 20.26
N ILE A 254 10.46 14.91 19.14
CA ILE A 254 11.16 15.38 17.94
C ILE A 254 10.44 14.92 16.67
N ALA A 255 10.32 15.81 15.69
CA ALA A 255 9.89 15.49 14.35
C ALA A 255 11.12 15.34 13.44
N LEU A 256 11.26 14.17 12.84
CA LEU A 256 12.29 13.82 11.87
C LEU A 256 11.67 13.86 10.47
N ALA A 257 12.30 14.51 9.50
CA ALA A 257 11.79 14.54 8.13
C ALA A 257 12.88 14.31 7.09
N THR A 258 12.50 13.69 5.97
CA THR A 258 13.40 13.38 4.84
C THR A 258 13.47 14.52 3.83
N ILE A 259 12.80 15.64 4.07
CA ILE A 259 12.87 16.85 3.25
C ILE A 259 12.75 18.09 4.13
N GLN A 260 13.37 19.20 3.70
CA GLN A 260 13.28 20.51 4.36
C GLN A 260 13.08 21.61 3.30
N PRO A 261 12.09 22.51 3.47
CA PRO A 261 11.04 22.47 4.50
C PRO A 261 10.06 21.30 4.30
N TRP A 262 9.50 20.78 5.39
CA TRP A 262 8.38 19.84 5.30
C TRP A 262 7.12 20.60 4.90
N SER A 263 6.44 20.15 3.85
CA SER A 263 5.13 20.69 3.44
C SER A 263 4.21 19.57 2.98
N GLY A 264 2.97 19.59 3.47
CA GLY A 264 1.94 18.62 3.10
C GLY A 264 2.03 17.25 3.77
N GLY A 265 1.43 16.26 3.09
CA GLY A 265 1.31 14.87 3.52
C GLY A 265 0.09 14.58 4.39
N VAL A 266 -0.30 13.31 4.43
CA VAL A 266 -1.36 12.83 5.33
C VAL A 266 -0.71 12.23 6.56
N THR A 267 -1.08 12.74 7.74
CA THR A 267 -0.62 12.23 9.03
C THR A 267 -1.51 11.08 9.48
N ARG A 268 -0.87 9.99 9.91
CA ARG A 268 -1.49 8.86 10.58
C ARG A 268 -0.84 8.63 11.94
N PRO A 269 -1.57 8.06 12.91
CA PRO A 269 -0.95 7.46 14.09
C PRO A 269 0.09 6.40 13.72
N ASP A 270 0.81 5.88 14.72
CA ASP A 270 1.74 4.78 14.49
C ASP A 270 1.05 3.59 13.79
N LEU A 271 1.57 3.26 12.61
CA LEU A 271 1.10 2.16 11.76
C LEU A 271 1.76 0.82 12.13
N GLY A 272 2.64 0.78 13.14
CA GLY A 272 3.42 -0.40 13.51
C GLY A 272 4.52 -0.75 12.48
N LEU A 273 4.87 0.20 11.61
CA LEU A 273 5.82 -0.01 10.50
C LEU A 273 7.25 0.41 10.86
N VAL A 274 7.41 1.26 11.88
CA VAL A 274 8.69 1.83 12.30
C VAL A 274 9.28 0.99 13.42
N LYS A 275 10.53 0.57 13.24
CA LYS A 275 11.33 -0.05 14.29
C LYS A 275 12.25 1.02 14.87
N LEU A 276 12.19 1.20 16.19
CA LEU A 276 13.09 2.08 16.94
C LEU A 276 14.18 1.24 17.59
N GLU A 277 15.41 1.69 17.44
CA GLU A 277 16.58 0.99 17.96
C GLU A 277 17.61 2.01 18.44
N ARG A 278 18.24 1.72 19.57
CA ARG A 278 19.33 2.54 20.10
C ARG A 278 20.62 2.22 19.37
N ILE A 279 21.29 3.26 18.90
CA ILE A 279 22.62 3.13 18.32
C ILE A 279 23.61 3.12 19.47
N GLN A 280 24.36 2.03 19.56
CA GLN A 280 25.45 1.90 20.53
C GLN A 280 26.58 2.86 20.14
N LEU A 281 26.81 3.88 20.96
CA LEU A 281 27.91 4.84 20.81
C LEU A 281 29.08 4.51 21.76
N SER A 282 28.84 3.68 22.75
CA SER A 282 29.82 3.15 23.71
C SER A 282 29.50 1.68 24.06
N PRO A 283 30.51 0.84 24.39
CA PRO A 283 30.29 -0.56 24.77
C PRO A 283 29.28 -0.77 25.91
N ASN A 284 29.09 0.24 26.76
CA ASN A 284 28.19 0.18 27.92
C ASN A 284 26.81 0.78 27.67
N ASP A 285 26.51 1.25 26.46
CA ASP A 285 25.18 1.79 26.16
C ASP A 285 24.14 0.66 26.12
N SER A 286 22.99 0.91 26.74
CA SER A 286 21.82 0.05 26.57
C SER A 286 21.38 0.02 25.10
N THR A 287 20.86 -1.12 24.65
CA THR A 287 20.21 -1.26 23.34
C THR A 287 18.71 -0.90 23.39
N ASP A 288 18.16 -0.73 24.59
CA ASP A 288 16.75 -0.39 24.82
C ASP A 288 16.48 1.08 24.42
N PRO A 289 15.49 1.36 23.53
CA PRO A 289 15.06 2.71 23.20
C PRO A 289 14.45 3.48 24.39
N SER A 290 14.27 2.86 25.57
CA SER A 290 14.01 3.54 26.84
C SER A 290 12.69 4.34 26.87
N GLY A 291 11.61 3.76 26.33
CA GLY A 291 10.28 4.39 26.32
C GLY A 291 10.06 5.42 25.22
N ILE A 292 11.04 5.66 24.33
CA ILE A 292 10.83 6.44 23.12
C ILE A 292 9.87 5.68 22.20
N SER A 293 8.85 6.39 21.69
CA SER A 293 7.79 5.80 20.87
C SER A 293 7.50 6.66 19.64
N LEU A 294 6.90 6.06 18.62
CA LEU A 294 6.37 6.80 17.49
C LEU A 294 4.98 7.34 17.85
N LYS A 295 4.81 8.65 17.73
CA LYS A 295 3.52 9.32 17.90
C LYS A 295 2.74 9.34 16.60
N SER A 296 3.39 9.75 15.51
CA SER A 296 2.74 9.88 14.21
C SER A 296 3.72 9.70 13.06
N MET A 297 3.17 9.32 11.91
CA MET A 297 3.86 9.18 10.65
C MET A 297 3.12 9.99 9.58
N SER A 298 3.85 10.72 8.74
CA SER A 298 3.29 11.44 7.60
C SER A 298 4.06 11.12 6.33
N VAL A 299 3.34 10.91 5.23
CA VAL A 299 3.93 10.68 3.91
C VAL A 299 3.46 11.74 2.94
N ALA A 300 4.40 12.33 2.20
CA ALA A 300 4.16 13.35 1.18
C ALA A 300 5.01 13.02 -0.07
N GLY A 301 4.35 12.51 -1.12
CA GLY A 301 5.02 11.94 -2.29
C GLY A 301 5.93 10.79 -1.87
N SER A 302 7.23 10.94 -2.14
CA SER A 302 8.28 10.01 -1.73
C SER A 302 8.97 10.37 -0.41
N ASN A 303 8.46 11.38 0.31
CA ASN A 303 9.06 11.86 1.55
C ASN A 303 8.30 11.35 2.78
N LEU A 304 9.04 11.24 3.88
CA LEU A 304 8.59 10.75 5.16
C LEU A 304 8.85 11.77 6.25
N ARG A 305 7.89 11.91 7.17
CA ARG A 305 8.08 12.57 8.46
C ARG A 305 7.61 11.64 9.58
N LEU A 306 8.43 11.51 10.62
CA LEU A 306 8.15 10.75 11.83
C LEU A 306 8.13 11.72 13.01
N GLU A 307 7.10 11.67 13.83
CA GLU A 307 7.08 12.37 15.12
C GLU A 307 7.28 11.36 16.23
N LEU A 308 8.37 11.51 16.96
CA LEU A 308 8.73 10.65 18.08
C LEU A 308 8.42 11.36 19.39
N GLU A 309 7.84 10.63 20.31
CA GLU A 309 7.71 11.04 21.70
C GLU A 309 8.96 10.60 22.46
N ILE A 310 9.58 11.53 23.18
CA ILE A 310 10.77 11.27 24.00
C ILE A 310 10.43 11.66 25.43
N PRO A 311 10.25 10.69 26.34
CA PRO A 311 9.92 11.01 27.72
C PRO A 311 11.09 11.72 28.40
N PRO A 312 10.85 12.64 29.37
CA PRO A 312 11.92 13.34 30.10
C PRO A 312 12.89 12.41 30.84
N SER A 313 12.47 11.18 31.14
CA SER A 313 13.29 10.14 31.76
C SER A 313 14.17 9.37 30.78
N ALA A 314 14.02 9.57 29.46
CA ALA A 314 14.82 8.88 28.46
C ALA A 314 16.30 9.31 28.58
N PRO A 315 17.24 8.38 28.76
CA PRO A 315 18.64 8.75 28.83
C PRO A 315 19.13 9.24 27.47
N ALA A 316 19.95 10.29 27.46
CA ALA A 316 20.57 10.85 26.25
C ALA A 316 21.26 9.77 25.41
N GLY A 317 21.16 9.85 24.09
CA GLY A 317 21.73 8.84 23.20
C GLY A 317 21.42 9.07 21.73
N ALA A 318 21.79 8.09 20.91
CA ALA A 318 21.45 8.05 19.50
C ALA A 318 20.43 6.94 19.22
N ILE A 319 19.48 7.24 18.34
CA ILE A 319 18.37 6.38 17.97
C ILE A 319 18.30 6.32 16.45
N ARG A 320 17.95 5.15 15.93
CA ARG A 320 17.62 4.93 14.53
C ARG A 320 16.17 4.49 14.43
N ALA A 321 15.40 5.21 13.62
CA ALA A 321 14.07 4.82 13.19
C ALA A 321 14.16 4.18 11.82
N THR A 322 13.84 2.89 11.73
CA THR A 322 13.97 2.10 10.50
C THR A 322 12.59 1.66 10.01
N ILE A 323 12.31 1.86 8.71
CA ILE A 323 11.15 1.26 8.04
C ILE A 323 11.66 0.16 7.11
N PRO A 324 11.25 -1.11 7.30
CA PRO A 324 11.68 -2.20 6.43
C PRO A 324 11.36 -1.94 4.96
N ARG A 325 12.18 -2.51 4.07
CA ARG A 325 11.93 -2.44 2.62
C ARG A 325 10.55 -3.05 2.30
N GLY A 326 9.79 -2.39 1.44
CA GLY A 326 8.44 -2.83 1.05
C GLY A 326 7.33 -2.39 2.01
N SER A 327 7.68 -1.91 3.21
CA SER A 327 6.70 -1.45 4.21
C SER A 327 6.35 0.04 4.10
N LEU A 328 7.17 0.85 3.42
CA LEU A 328 6.92 2.28 3.32
C LEU A 328 5.67 2.52 2.45
N PRO A 329 4.60 3.10 3.00
CA PRO A 329 3.38 3.31 2.25
C PRO A 329 3.53 4.47 1.26
N GLU A 330 2.89 4.34 0.11
CA GLU A 330 2.70 5.46 -0.81
C GLU A 330 1.60 6.40 -0.30
N GLN A 331 1.70 7.69 -0.61
CA GLN A 331 0.75 8.69 -0.14
C GLN A 331 -0.70 8.32 -0.49
N TRP A 332 -0.94 7.85 -1.71
CA TRP A 332 -2.31 7.53 -2.14
C TRP A 332 -2.88 6.29 -1.42
N TRP A 333 -2.06 5.34 -0.96
CA TRP A 333 -2.53 4.24 -0.11
C TRP A 333 -3.12 4.79 1.17
N ILE A 334 -2.47 5.79 1.78
CA ILE A 334 -2.93 6.41 3.02
C ILE A 334 -4.20 7.25 2.79
N GLU A 335 -4.25 7.98 1.68
CA GLU A 335 -5.38 8.84 1.32
C GLU A 335 -6.66 8.06 1.00
N TRP A 336 -6.51 6.92 0.30
CA TRP A 336 -7.63 6.11 -0.18
C TRP A 336 -7.99 4.98 0.79
N ASP A 337 -7.19 4.76 1.84
CA ASP A 337 -7.50 3.87 2.94
C ASP A 337 -8.48 4.49 3.94
N LYS A 338 -9.51 3.72 4.28
CA LYS A 338 -10.60 4.08 5.20
C LYS A 338 -10.16 3.84 6.64
N ASP A 339 -9.66 4.90 7.27
CA ASP A 339 -9.18 4.90 8.66
C ASP A 339 -10.31 4.88 9.70
N ASP A 340 -11.42 5.56 9.41
CA ASP A 340 -12.64 5.52 10.23
C ASP A 340 -13.85 5.33 9.31
N PRO A 341 -14.53 4.17 9.36
CA PRO A 341 -15.72 3.90 8.56
C PRO A 341 -16.86 4.88 8.77
N LYS A 342 -16.86 5.63 9.87
CA LYS A 342 -17.90 6.61 10.22
C LYS A 342 -17.57 8.02 9.75
N ALA A 343 -16.35 8.28 9.28
CA ALA A 343 -15.96 9.60 8.81
C ALA A 343 -16.73 10.01 7.54
N THR A 344 -17.02 11.30 7.39
CA THR A 344 -17.81 11.82 6.25
C THR A 344 -17.18 11.53 4.88
N ASN A 345 -15.84 11.43 4.82
CA ASN A 345 -15.08 11.11 3.62
C ASN A 345 -14.81 9.60 3.45
N ALA A 346 -15.25 8.74 4.37
CA ALA A 346 -15.00 7.30 4.36
C ALA A 346 -15.65 6.58 3.16
N LYS A 347 -16.76 7.12 2.64
CA LYS A 347 -17.54 6.52 1.54
C LYS A 347 -16.78 6.38 0.21
N GLU A 348 -15.79 7.26 -0.05
CA GLU A 348 -14.97 7.24 -1.27
C GLU A 348 -13.64 6.48 -1.10
N LYS A 349 -13.51 5.74 0.00
CA LYS A 349 -12.30 5.03 0.40
C LYS A 349 -12.56 3.52 0.52
N THR A 350 -11.48 2.78 0.74
CA THR A 350 -11.47 1.32 0.88
C THR A 350 -10.86 0.94 2.22
N GLU A 351 -11.55 0.12 3.00
CA GLU A 351 -11.01 -0.44 4.25
C GLU A 351 -9.95 -1.50 3.93
N GLY A 352 -8.85 -1.46 4.67
CA GLY A 352 -7.79 -2.48 4.60
C GLY A 352 -6.78 -2.30 3.47
N LEU A 353 -6.92 -1.28 2.61
CA LEU A 353 -5.99 -1.01 1.51
C LEU A 353 -4.55 -0.83 2.01
N LEU A 354 -4.36 0.00 3.04
CA LEU A 354 -3.03 0.30 3.57
C LEU A 354 -2.38 -0.96 4.15
N LEU A 355 -3.14 -1.75 4.90
CA LEU A 355 -2.67 -3.01 5.49
C LEU A 355 -2.33 -4.03 4.40
N LEU A 356 -3.19 -4.19 3.38
CA LEU A 356 -2.96 -5.07 2.26
C LEU A 356 -1.65 -4.72 1.53
N MET A 357 -1.49 -3.45 1.15
CA MET A 357 -0.37 -3.01 0.33
C MET A 357 0.96 -3.06 1.08
N THR A 358 0.99 -2.67 2.35
CA THR A 358 2.20 -2.78 3.18
C THR A 358 2.59 -4.24 3.44
N THR A 359 1.61 -5.11 3.70
CA THR A 359 1.85 -6.55 3.87
C THR A 359 2.36 -7.19 2.58
N LEU A 360 1.73 -6.89 1.44
CA LEU A 360 2.14 -7.41 0.13
C LEU A 360 3.54 -6.94 -0.23
N GLY A 361 3.86 -5.66 0.01
CA GLY A 361 5.19 -5.09 -0.20
C GLY A 361 6.26 -5.80 0.63
N GLN A 362 5.99 -6.09 1.90
CA GLN A 362 6.88 -6.90 2.74
C GLN A 362 7.10 -8.30 2.19
N GLN A 363 6.03 -8.99 1.73
CA GLN A 363 6.13 -10.35 1.19
C GLN A 363 6.93 -10.40 -0.12
N VAL A 364 6.77 -9.41 -0.99
CA VAL A 364 7.60 -9.26 -2.20
C VAL A 364 9.08 -9.09 -1.83
N GLN A 365 9.38 -8.26 -0.83
CA GLN A 365 10.75 -7.95 -0.44
C GLN A 365 11.41 -9.03 0.44
N ALA A 366 10.63 -9.90 1.10
CA ALA A 366 11.15 -11.04 1.85
C ALA A 366 11.98 -12.00 0.98
N GLN A 367 11.80 -11.96 -0.35
CA GLN A 367 12.62 -12.70 -1.32
C GLN A 367 14.04 -12.14 -1.46
N SER A 368 14.36 -10.98 -0.85
CA SER A 368 15.65 -10.29 -0.93
C SER A 368 16.09 -9.76 0.45
N PRO A 369 16.41 -10.64 1.41
CA PRO A 369 16.56 -10.30 2.84
C PRO A 369 17.73 -9.36 3.17
N ASN A 370 18.66 -9.15 2.23
CA ASN A 370 19.85 -8.31 2.44
C ASN A 370 19.71 -6.88 1.88
N LYS A 371 18.50 -6.47 1.47
CA LYS A 371 18.29 -5.13 0.92
C LYS A 371 18.23 -4.07 2.01
N ALA A 372 18.76 -2.89 1.69
CA ALA A 372 18.70 -1.73 2.55
C ALA A 372 17.24 -1.35 2.88
N PRO A 373 16.96 -0.82 4.08
CA PRO A 373 15.61 -0.46 4.49
C PRO A 373 15.03 0.64 3.58
N ALA A 374 13.70 0.79 3.61
CA ALA A 374 13.04 1.87 2.89
C ALA A 374 13.40 3.24 3.46
N ALA A 375 13.54 3.32 4.79
CA ALA A 375 13.98 4.51 5.49
C ALA A 375 14.86 4.13 6.69
N ALA A 376 15.89 4.94 6.94
CA ALA A 376 16.74 4.87 8.12
C ALA A 376 17.04 6.30 8.60
N LEU A 377 16.30 6.76 9.61
CA LEU A 377 16.39 8.12 10.15
C LEU A 377 17.15 8.06 11.48
N CYS A 378 18.42 8.48 11.46
CA CYS A 378 19.28 8.48 12.63
C CYS A 378 19.28 9.87 13.30
N PHE A 379 18.99 9.92 14.58
CA PHE A 379 19.07 11.15 15.36
C PHE A 379 19.76 10.90 16.70
N ALA A 380 20.33 11.96 17.26
CA ALA A 380 20.92 11.95 18.58
C ALA A 380 20.30 13.06 19.42
N PHE A 381 20.06 12.78 20.70
CA PHE A 381 19.43 13.72 21.60
C PHE A 381 20.06 13.74 22.99
N GLN A 382 19.90 14.86 23.68
CA GLN A 382 20.32 15.04 25.07
C GLN A 382 19.34 15.99 25.78
N HIS A 383 18.96 15.66 27.01
CA HIS A 383 18.21 16.56 27.89
C HIS A 383 19.18 17.58 28.53
N ILE A 384 18.74 18.84 28.68
CA ILE A 384 19.48 19.94 29.31
C ILE A 384 18.72 20.51 30.48
#